data_AF-A0A533XAZ2-F1
#
_entry.id   AF-A0A533XAZ2-F1
#
_cell.length_a   1.000
_cell.length_b   1.000
_cell.length_c   1.000
_cell.angle_alpha   90.00
_cell.angle_beta   90.00
_cell.angle_gamma   90.00
#
_symmetry.space_group_name_H-M   'P 1'
#
loop_
_entity.id
_entity.type
_entity.pdbx_description
1 polymer ?
#
loop_
_entity_poly.entity_id
_entity_poly.type
_entity_poly.pdbx_seq_one_letter_code
_entity_poly.pdbx_strand_id
1 'polypeptide(L)'
;MALYEVANSIWKHQNLLRDIKDGLPYLALFLELVDSGAIALLRPWNELVRKSYLLASEQRIPAYGAAFIALSLELGWRSRPSWVKAKGAVTPEEAEPRRPASSSTS
;
A
#
# COMPACT_ATOMS: atom_id res chain seq x y z
N MET A 1 -7.94 10.14 -5.05
CA MET A 1 -7.32 9.06 -5.85
C MET A 1 -7.94 7.68 -5.57
N ALA A 2 -8.84 7.49 -4.59
CA ALA A 2 -9.30 6.15 -4.22
C ALA A 2 -10.35 5.51 -5.15
N LEU A 3 -11.32 6.27 -5.68
CA LEU A 3 -12.45 5.68 -6.43
C LEU A 3 -12.01 5.02 -7.75
N TYR A 4 -11.18 5.71 -8.53
CA TYR A 4 -10.69 5.22 -9.82
C TYR A 4 -9.82 3.98 -9.66
N GLU A 5 -9.01 3.91 -8.60
CA GLU A 5 -8.16 2.75 -8.34
C GLU A 5 -8.97 1.52 -7.95
N VAL A 6 -10.02 1.67 -7.13
CA VAL A 6 -10.91 0.56 -6.79
C VAL A 6 -11.67 0.07 -8.03
N ALA A 7 -12.22 0.99 -8.83
CA ALA A 7 -12.90 0.63 -10.08
C ALA A 7 -11.95 -0.07 -11.08
N ASN A 8 -10.73 0.45 -11.22
CA ASN A 8 -9.69 -0.15 -12.08
C ASN A 8 -9.26 -1.53 -11.57
N SER A 9 -9.11 -1.72 -10.25
CA SER A 9 -8.79 -3.01 -9.66
C SER A 9 -9.90 -4.03 -9.94
N ILE A 10 -11.16 -3.69 -9.71
CA ILE A 10 -12.31 -4.57 -10.02
C ILE A 10 -12.30 -4.95 -11.51
N TRP A 11 -12.10 -3.97 -12.39
CA TRP A 11 -12.02 -4.22 -13.83
C TRP A 11 -10.86 -5.15 -14.20
N LYS A 12 -9.67 -4.96 -13.62
CA LYS A 12 -8.49 -5.83 -13.85
C LYS A 12 -8.72 -7.24 -13.36
N HIS A 13 -9.29 -7.43 -12.16
CA HIS A 13 -9.58 -8.75 -11.62
C HIS A 13 -10.65 -9.49 -12.43
N GLN A 14 -11.59 -8.77 -13.04
CA GLN A 14 -12.56 -9.38 -13.95
C GLN A 14 -11.95 -9.73 -15.31
N ASN A 15 -11.26 -8.79 -15.96
CA ASN A 15 -10.94 -8.92 -17.39
C ASN A 15 -9.52 -9.44 -17.65
N LEU A 16 -8.54 -9.06 -16.81
CA LEU A 16 -7.13 -9.43 -17.00
C LEU A 16 -6.75 -10.66 -16.17
N LEU A 17 -7.00 -10.62 -14.87
CA LEU A 17 -6.61 -11.70 -13.95
C LEU A 17 -7.64 -12.83 -13.92
N ARG A 18 -8.91 -12.50 -14.19
CA ARG A 18 -10.06 -13.42 -14.21
C ARG A 18 -10.35 -14.10 -12.86
N ASP A 19 -9.93 -13.46 -11.77
CA ASP A 19 -10.18 -13.90 -10.39
C ASP A 19 -11.63 -13.64 -9.96
N ILE A 20 -12.30 -12.69 -10.62
CA ILE A 20 -13.70 -12.32 -10.37
C ILE A 20 -14.51 -12.59 -11.63
N LYS A 21 -15.58 -13.39 -11.49
CA LYS A 21 -16.41 -13.80 -12.63
C LYS A 21 -17.36 -12.69 -13.11
N ASP A 22 -17.85 -11.86 -12.19
CA ASP A 22 -18.72 -10.73 -12.48
C ASP A 22 -18.40 -9.56 -11.53
N GLY A 23 -17.60 -8.61 -12.00
CA GLY A 23 -17.11 -7.47 -11.21
C GLY A 23 -18.12 -6.33 -11.08
N LEU A 24 -19.12 -6.27 -11.96
CA LEU A 24 -20.10 -5.18 -12.02
C LEU A 24 -20.92 -5.03 -10.72
N PRO A 25 -21.45 -6.10 -10.11
CA PRO A 25 -22.16 -6.01 -8.82
C PRO A 25 -21.30 -5.44 -7.69
N TYR A 26 -20.01 -5.79 -7.65
CA TYR A 26 -19.09 -5.26 -6.65
C TYR A 26 -18.82 -3.78 -6.84
N LEU A 27 -18.70 -3.33 -8.10
CA LEU A 27 -18.56 -1.92 -8.42
C LEU A 27 -19.84 -1.14 -8.06
N ALA A 28 -21.01 -1.70 -8.36
CA ALA A 28 -22.30 -1.09 -8.02
C ALA A 28 -22.46 -0.91 -6.50
N LEU A 29 -22.21 -1.96 -5.70
CA LEU A 29 -22.23 -1.89 -4.24
C LEU A 29 -21.22 -0.88 -3.69
N PHE A 30 -20.01 -0.83 -4.25
CA PHE A 30 -19.00 0.14 -3.84
C PHE A 30 -19.45 1.59 -4.10
N LEU A 31 -20.10 1.84 -5.24
CA LEU A 31 -20.67 3.15 -5.56
C LEU A 31 -21.85 3.50 -4.66
N GLU A 32 -22.74 2.56 -4.35
CA GLU A 32 -23.83 2.78 -3.40
C GLU A 32 -23.32 3.14 -2.00
N LEU A 33 -22.23 2.51 -1.56
CA LEU A 33 -21.58 2.84 -0.28
C LEU A 33 -20.96 4.24 -0.29
N VAL A 34 -20.46 4.69 -1.44
CA VAL A 34 -19.98 6.06 -1.61
C VAL A 34 -21.15 7.05 -1.61
N ASP A 35 -22.21 6.77 -2.38
CA ASP A 35 -23.36 7.66 -2.53
C ASP A 35 -24.17 7.79 -1.24
N SER A 36 -24.26 6.71 -0.45
CA SER A 36 -24.85 6.72 0.89
C SER A 36 -24.00 7.46 1.94
N GLY A 37 -22.77 7.85 1.60
CA GLY A 37 -21.82 8.47 2.52
C GLY A 37 -21.21 7.49 3.53
N ALA A 38 -21.51 6.20 3.43
CA ALA A 38 -20.90 5.15 4.25
C ALA A 38 -19.38 5.05 4.00
N ILE A 39 -18.94 5.35 2.77
CA ILE A 39 -17.55 5.54 2.39
C ILE A 39 -17.32 7.01 2.04
N ALA A 40 -16.57 7.71 2.89
CA ALA A 40 -16.15 9.07 2.60
C ALA A 40 -15.05 9.08 1.53
N LEU A 41 -15.37 9.59 0.34
CA LEU A 41 -14.35 9.86 -0.66
C LEU A 41 -13.54 11.09 -0.25
N LEU A 42 -12.29 10.86 0.13
CA LEU A 42 -11.32 11.92 0.30
C LEU A 42 -10.96 12.45 -1.10
N ARG A 43 -11.56 13.58 -1.47
CA ARG A 43 -11.12 14.32 -2.65
C ARG A 43 -9.73 14.85 -2.36
N PRO A 44 -8.70 14.45 -3.14
CA PRO A 44 -7.40 15.08 -3.00
C PRO A 44 -7.57 16.55 -3.39
N TRP A 45 -7.44 17.44 -2.41
CA TRP A 45 -7.41 18.86 -2.68
C TRP A 45 -6.10 19.19 -3.41
N ASN A 46 -6.09 20.24 -4.24
CA ASN A 46 -4.86 20.68 -4.93
C ASN A 46 -3.68 20.86 -3.96
N GLU A 47 -3.98 21.26 -2.72
CA GLU A 47 -2.99 21.41 -1.66
C GLU A 47 -2.41 20.07 -1.19
N LEU A 48 -3.25 19.04 -0.99
CA LEU A 48 -2.79 17.69 -0.64
C LEU A 48 -1.90 17.10 -1.74
N VAL A 49 -2.28 17.29 -3.01
CA VAL A 49 -1.47 16.87 -4.16
C VAL A 49 -0.12 17.57 -4.15
N ARG A 50 -0.11 18.90 -3.97
CA ARG A 50 1.15 19.66 -3.91
C ARG A 50 2.04 19.21 -2.74
N LYS A 51 1.47 19.05 -1.54
CA LYS A 51 2.18 18.55 -0.35
C LYS A 51 2.77 17.17 -0.57
N SER A 52 2.04 16.29 -1.25
CA SER A 52 2.52 14.93 -1.52
C SER A 52 3.64 14.87 -2.57
N TYR A 53 3.62 15.72 -3.59
CA TYR A 53 4.77 15.85 -4.51
C TYR A 53 6.02 16.43 -3.83
N LEU A 54 5.86 17.45 -2.98
CA LEU A 54 6.95 17.99 -2.17
C LEU A 54 7.55 16.91 -1.27
N LEU A 55 6.69 16.20 -0.53
CA LEU A 55 7.11 15.12 0.37
C LEU A 55 7.79 13.97 -0.40
N ALA A 56 7.29 13.60 -1.57
CA ALA A 56 7.90 12.59 -2.42
C ALA A 56 9.34 12.97 -2.84
N SER A 57 9.53 14.24 -3.20
CA SER A 57 10.83 14.79 -3.57
C SER A 57 11.81 14.81 -2.39
N GLU A 58 11.38 15.36 -1.25
CA GLU A 58 12.19 15.50 -0.05
C GLU A 58 12.62 14.15 0.55
N GLN A 59 11.67 13.21 0.64
CA GLN A 59 11.89 11.90 1.26
C GLN A 59 12.41 10.84 0.27
N ARG A 60 12.47 11.16 -1.04
CA ARG A 60 12.78 10.24 -2.13
C ARG A 60 11.94 8.95 -2.09
N ILE A 61 10.64 9.12 -1.85
CA ILE A 61 9.66 8.03 -1.84
C ILE A 61 8.73 8.15 -3.06
N PRO A 62 8.07 7.06 -3.49
CA PRO A 62 7.09 7.12 -4.56
C PRO A 62 5.96 8.11 -4.22
N ALA A 63 5.49 8.86 -5.23
CA ALA A 63 4.44 9.87 -5.07
C ALA A 63 3.16 9.30 -4.43
N TYR A 64 2.83 8.03 -4.73
CA TYR A 64 1.71 7.33 -4.10
C TYR A 64 1.88 7.18 -2.57
N GLY A 65 3.06 6.73 -2.13
CA GLY A 65 3.38 6.62 -0.70
C GLY A 65 3.37 7.99 -0.01
N ALA A 66 3.88 9.01 -0.69
CA ALA A 66 3.84 10.38 -0.19
C ALA A 66 2.41 10.95 -0.10
N ALA A 67 1.52 10.61 -1.05
CA ALA A 67 0.10 10.98 -1.00
C ALA A 67 -0.59 10.39 0.22
N PHE A 68 -0.31 9.12 0.54
CA PHE A 68 -0.82 8.48 1.74
C PHE A 68 -0.33 9.14 3.03
N ILE A 69 0.98 9.45 3.12
CA ILE A 69 1.55 10.13 4.29
C ILE A 69 1.01 11.55 4.45
N ALA A 70 0.92 12.32 3.35
CA ALA A 70 0.35 13.66 3.39
C ALA A 70 -1.12 13.63 3.86
N LEU A 71 -1.89 12.64 3.40
CA LEU A 71 -3.28 12.48 3.76
C LEU A 71 -3.45 12.06 5.22
N SER A 72 -2.61 11.14 5.71
CA SER A 72 -2.66 10.73 7.11
C SER A 72 -2.31 11.88 8.06
N LEU A 73 -1.33 12.72 7.69
CA LEU A 73 -1.01 13.95 8.43
C LEU A 73 -2.18 14.94 8.46
N GLU A 74 -2.87 15.13 7.33
CA GLU A 74 -4.02 16.04 7.22
C GLU A 74 -5.23 15.56 8.03
N LEU A 75 -5.44 14.24 8.10
CA LEU A 75 -6.49 13.61 8.91
C LEU A 75 -6.14 13.51 10.41
N GLY A 76 -4.98 14.01 10.83
CA GLY A 76 -4.49 13.88 12.21
C GLY A 76 -4.12 12.44 12.60
N TRP A 77 -4.02 11.54 11.63
CA TRP A 77 -3.61 10.15 11.84
C TRP A 77 -2.09 10.12 11.97
N ARG A 78 -1.61 10.21 13.20
CA ARG A 78 -0.19 10.03 13.55
C ARG A 78 0.21 8.55 13.42
N SER A 79 0.24 8.02 12.21
CA SER A 79 0.83 6.71 11.95
C SER A 79 2.35 6.86 11.93
N ARG A 80 3.08 6.20 12.85
CA ARG A 80 4.48 5.84 12.60
C ARG A 80 4.46 4.73 11.55
N PRO A 81 4.80 4.97 10.27
CA PRO A 81 4.78 3.91 9.28
C PRO A 81 5.94 2.96 9.59
N SER A 82 5.65 1.69 9.86
CA SER A 82 6.65 0.64 10.14
C SER A 82 7.63 0.43 8.97
N TRP A 83 7.27 0.90 7.78
CA TRP A 83 8.03 0.81 6.53
C TRP A 83 9.22 1.79 6.43
N VAL A 84 9.44 2.66 7.43
CA VAL A 84 10.57 3.61 7.47
C VAL A 84 11.92 2.92 7.81
N LYS A 85 11.95 1.60 8.01
CA LYS A 85 13.20 0.83 8.09
C LYS A 85 13.44 -0.05 6.85
N ALA A 86 14.04 0.53 5.82
CA ALA A 86 14.81 -0.24 4.83
C ALA A 86 15.82 0.65 4.08
N LYS A 87 16.70 1.34 4.82
CA LYS A 87 18.02 1.72 4.29
C LYS A 87 19.06 1.53 5.38
N GLY A 88 19.86 0.47 5.24
CA GLY A 88 21.15 0.34 5.92
C GLY A 88 21.20 -0.50 7.20
N ALA A 89 20.61 -1.70 7.21
CA ALA A 89 21.00 -2.72 8.20
C ALA A 89 21.38 -4.01 7.49
N VAL A 90 22.64 -4.09 7.08
CA VAL A 90 23.32 -5.38 6.96
C VAL A 90 23.60 -5.81 8.40
N THR A 91 22.90 -6.84 8.86
CA THR A 91 23.34 -7.61 10.03
C THR A 91 23.86 -8.95 9.54
N PRO A 92 25.16 -9.25 9.71
CA PRO A 92 25.73 -10.55 9.37
C PRO A 92 25.38 -11.51 10.51
N GLU A 93 24.23 -12.17 10.42
CA GLU A 93 23.87 -13.26 11.33
C GLU A 93 23.35 -14.46 10.54
N GLU A 94 24.04 -14.77 9.44
CA GLU A 94 24.00 -16.07 8.77
C GLU A 94 25.46 -16.51 8.51
N ALA A 95 26.20 -16.64 9.61
CA ALA A 95 27.43 -17.41 9.65
C ALA A 95 27.26 -18.48 10.73
N GLU A 96 26.30 -19.39 10.53
CA GLU A 96 26.20 -20.57 11.37
C GLU A 96 27.28 -21.59 10.92
N PRO A 97 28.19 -22.02 11.82
CA PRO A 97 29.22 -22.98 11.49
C PRO A 97 28.61 -24.37 11.28
N ARG A 98 28.97 -25.01 10.17
CA ARG A 98 28.63 -26.40 9.85
C ARG A 98 28.95 -27.31 11.06
N ARG A 99 27.94 -27.97 11.61
CA ARG A 99 28.11 -29.06 12.60
C ARG A 99 28.92 -30.20 11.95
N PRO A 100 29.89 -30.82 12.66
CA PRO A 100 30.52 -32.03 12.17
C PRO A 100 29.54 -33.21 12.25
N ALA A 101 29.53 -34.04 11.20
CA ALA A 101 28.81 -35.30 11.17
C ALA A 101 29.38 -36.23 12.26
N SER A 102 28.52 -36.66 13.18
CA SER A 102 28.82 -37.75 14.11
C SER A 102 28.86 -39.07 13.34
N SER A 103 30.02 -39.70 13.32
CA SER A 103 30.21 -41.10 12.94
C SER A 103 29.56 -42.01 14.00
N SER A 104 28.61 -42.84 13.57
CA SER A 104 28.13 -43.97 14.35
C SER A 104 28.54 -45.27 13.67
N THR A 105 29.41 -45.97 14.38
CA THR A 105 29.85 -47.35 14.23
C THR A 105 28.68 -48.33 14.14
N SER A 106 28.76 -49.26 13.19
CA SER A 106 28.37 -50.68 13.32
C SER A 106 29.00 -51.46 12.18
#